data_AF-A0ABD0MRU4-F1
#
_entry.id   AF-A0ABD0MRU4-F1
#
_cell.length_a   1.000
_cell.length_b   1.000
_cell.length_c   1.000
_cell.angle_alpha   90.00
_cell.angle_beta   90.00
_cell.angle_gamma   90.00
#
_symmetry.space_group_name_H-M   'P 1'
#
loop_
_entity.id
_entity.type
_entity.pdbx_description
1 polymer ?
#
loop_
_entity_poly.entity_id
_entity_poly.type
_entity_poly.pdbx_seq_one_letter_code
_entity_poly.pdbx_strand_id
1 'polypeptide(L)'
;LDDNNGSPSMKFETDVKILGNCQALNEDYVKSDHDKGHLEPVFQANSQGCANATFTLTNAAPQNPSFNRGKWRDLEKEIADKLSDQCKLPNKAYIVTGVVPGTKNLNNRVNVPSHFWTAYCCLDNSNNFLFS
;
A
#
# COMPACT_ATOMS: atom_id res chain seq x y z
N LEU A 1 -2.14 -14.13 -5.22
CA LEU A 1 -1.64 -13.25 -4.15
C LEU A 1 -2.22 -11.86 -4.33
N ASP A 2 -2.34 -11.38 -5.56
CA ASP A 2 -3.42 -10.47 -5.98
C ASP A 2 -4.73 -11.26 -6.13
N ASP A 3 -5.33 -11.64 -5.00
CA ASP A 3 -6.70 -12.12 -5.04
C ASP A 3 -7.62 -10.89 -5.18
N ASN A 4 -8.10 -10.63 -6.40
CA ASN A 4 -9.15 -9.63 -6.65
C ASN A 4 -10.47 -9.99 -5.93
N ASN A 5 -10.58 -11.19 -5.35
CA ASN A 5 -11.66 -11.68 -4.50
C ASN A 5 -11.22 -11.94 -3.04
N GLY A 6 -10.08 -11.38 -2.61
CA GLY A 6 -9.65 -11.42 -1.22
C GLY A 6 -10.79 -10.91 -0.34
N SER A 7 -11.28 -11.79 0.56
CA SER A 7 -12.49 -11.69 1.38
C SER A 7 -13.05 -10.26 1.60
N PRO A 8 -14.38 -10.03 1.53
CA PRO A 8 -15.04 -8.71 1.59
C PRO A 8 -14.80 -7.84 2.83
N SER A 9 -13.94 -8.25 3.76
CA SER A 9 -13.76 -7.61 5.04
C SER A 9 -12.30 -7.28 5.28
N MET A 10 -11.88 -6.14 4.73
CA MET A 10 -11.09 -5.23 5.57
C MET A 10 -11.87 -5.11 6.88
N LYS A 11 -11.32 -5.67 7.97
CA LYS A 11 -12.05 -6.01 9.21
C LYS A 11 -13.15 -5.01 9.54
N PHE A 12 -14.35 -5.51 9.83
CA PHE A 12 -15.39 -4.69 10.44
C PHE A 12 -14.86 -4.12 11.76
N GLU A 13 -14.93 -2.80 11.87
CA GLU A 13 -14.46 -2.03 13.01
C GLU A 13 -15.50 -2.04 14.13
N THR A 14 -15.82 -3.22 14.68
CA THR A 14 -16.80 -3.30 15.78
C THR A 14 -16.20 -2.93 17.13
N ASP A 15 -14.88 -2.83 17.26
CA ASP A 15 -14.22 -2.82 18.58
C ASP A 15 -13.53 -1.50 18.97
N VAL A 16 -13.59 -0.44 18.17
CA VAL A 16 -13.02 0.86 18.60
C VAL A 16 -13.90 2.05 18.17
N LYS A 17 -14.70 2.56 19.11
CA LYS A 17 -15.63 3.70 18.93
C LYS A 17 -15.02 4.99 18.36
N ILE A 18 -13.70 5.14 18.35
CA ILE A 18 -12.99 6.38 17.99
C ILE A 18 -12.27 6.26 16.64
N LEU A 19 -12.00 5.03 16.16
CA LEU A 19 -11.11 4.84 15.01
C LEU A 19 -11.60 5.57 13.77
N GLY A 20 -12.88 5.41 13.40
CA GLY A 20 -13.44 6.12 12.26
C GLY A 20 -13.15 7.62 12.23
N ASN A 21 -13.09 8.36 13.35
CA ASN A 21 -12.80 9.80 13.31
C ASN A 21 -11.38 10.15 12.85
N CYS A 22 -10.43 9.24 13.03
CA CYS A 22 -9.01 9.45 12.75
C CYS A 22 -8.49 8.57 11.60
N GLN A 23 -9.32 7.72 11.00
CA GLN A 23 -8.96 6.88 9.87
C GLN A 23 -10.09 6.70 8.87
N ALA A 24 -9.75 6.23 7.67
CA ALA A 24 -10.75 5.92 6.66
C ALA A 24 -11.55 4.67 7.01
N LEU A 25 -12.83 4.66 6.63
CA LEU A 25 -13.72 3.52 6.73
C LEU A 25 -14.09 2.97 5.34
N ASN A 26 -14.66 1.77 5.29
CA ASN A 26 -15.10 1.18 4.02
C ASN A 26 -16.17 2.07 3.34
N GLU A 27 -17.05 2.65 4.15
CA GLU A 27 -18.13 3.54 3.74
C GLU A 27 -17.61 4.80 3.04
N ASP A 28 -16.39 5.25 3.36
CA ASP A 28 -15.77 6.41 2.72
C ASP A 28 -15.41 6.14 1.24
N TYR A 29 -15.22 4.87 0.87
CA TYR A 29 -14.87 4.45 -0.49
C TYR A 29 -16.08 4.00 -1.32
N VAL A 30 -17.24 3.77 -0.69
CA VAL A 30 -18.45 3.32 -1.41
C VAL A 30 -18.86 4.39 -2.42
N LYS A 31 -18.96 3.99 -3.70
CA LYS A 31 -19.29 4.88 -4.85
C LYS A 31 -18.30 6.03 -5.08
N SER A 32 -17.10 5.94 -4.52
CA SER A 32 -16.10 7.02 -4.56
C SER A 32 -15.30 7.13 -5.86
N ASP A 33 -15.52 6.24 -6.83
CA ASP A 33 -14.71 6.05 -8.06
C ASP A 33 -13.20 5.78 -7.85
N HIS A 34 -12.75 5.62 -6.60
CA HIS A 34 -11.37 5.33 -6.24
C HIS A 34 -11.19 3.91 -5.71
N ASP A 35 -10.02 3.34 -6.02
CA ASP A 35 -9.54 2.11 -5.38
C ASP A 35 -8.90 2.43 -4.02
N LYS A 36 -8.78 1.40 -3.18
CA LYS A 36 -7.98 1.40 -1.95
C LYS A 36 -6.54 1.05 -2.31
N GLY A 37 -5.78 2.04 -2.78
CA GLY A 37 -4.39 1.84 -3.20
C GLY A 37 -3.51 1.55 -1.99
N HIS A 38 -2.83 0.40 -1.97
CA HIS A 38 -1.98 -0.01 -0.85
C HIS A 38 -0.70 0.82 -0.76
N LEU A 39 -0.25 1.08 0.47
CA LEU A 39 1.03 1.72 0.75
C LEU A 39 2.14 0.68 0.95
N GLU A 40 1.93 -0.30 1.83
CA GLU A 40 2.74 -1.51 1.88
C GLU A 40 2.29 -2.47 0.77
N PRO A 41 3.12 -2.76 -0.25
CA PRO A 41 2.74 -3.60 -1.38
C PRO A 41 2.55 -5.05 -0.96
N VAL A 42 1.49 -5.70 -1.47
CA VAL A 42 1.23 -7.12 -1.18
C VAL A 42 2.35 -8.05 -1.69
N PHE A 43 3.10 -7.62 -2.72
CA PHE A 43 4.24 -8.37 -3.26
C PHE A 43 5.38 -8.57 -2.25
N GLN A 44 5.43 -7.77 -1.18
CA GLN A 44 6.41 -7.94 -0.09
C GLN A 44 5.93 -8.89 1.01
N ALA A 45 4.68 -9.37 0.96
CA ALA A 45 4.13 -10.25 1.97
C ALA A 45 4.74 -11.67 1.90
N ASN A 46 5.37 -12.09 2.99
CA ASN A 46 6.00 -13.42 3.11
C ASN A 46 5.04 -14.52 3.61
N SER A 47 3.80 -14.18 3.92
CA SER A 47 2.77 -15.09 4.42
C SER A 47 1.38 -14.54 4.15
N GLN A 48 0.35 -15.39 4.21
CA GLN A 48 -1.04 -14.95 4.09
C GLN A 48 -1.43 -13.97 5.20
N GLY A 49 -0.88 -14.11 6.41
CA GLY A 49 -1.11 -13.17 7.51
C GLY A 49 -0.56 -11.78 7.20
N CYS A 50 0.65 -11.71 6.65
CA CYS A 50 1.25 -10.46 6.19
C CYS A 50 0.46 -9.85 5.03
N ALA A 51 0.03 -10.66 4.06
CA ALA A 51 -0.81 -10.18 2.96
C ALA A 51 -2.12 -9.60 3.50
N ASN A 52 -2.81 -10.32 4.39
CA ASN A 52 -4.06 -9.82 4.99
C ASN A 52 -3.87 -8.49 5.73
N ALA A 53 -2.70 -8.23 6.33
CA ALA A 53 -2.41 -6.97 6.99
C ALA A 53 -2.27 -5.78 6.02
N THR A 54 -1.83 -6.02 4.78
CA THR A 54 -1.72 -4.94 3.77
C THR A 54 -3.09 -4.44 3.31
N PHE A 55 -4.14 -5.26 3.42
CA PHE A 55 -5.52 -4.89 3.12
C PHE A 55 -6.22 -4.14 4.28
N THR A 56 -5.50 -3.39 5.10
CA THR A 56 -6.09 -2.52 6.13
C THR A 56 -6.19 -1.08 5.61
N LEU A 57 -7.21 -0.32 6.02
CA LEU A 57 -7.35 1.09 5.58
C LEU A 57 -6.31 2.01 6.20
N THR A 58 -5.67 1.61 7.29
CA THR A 58 -4.46 2.26 7.80
C THR A 58 -3.27 2.15 6.85
N ASN A 59 -3.31 1.20 5.91
CA ASN A 59 -2.30 0.95 4.89
C ASN A 59 -2.79 1.29 3.47
N ALA A 60 -3.83 2.11 3.33
CA ALA A 60 -4.38 2.43 2.02
C ALA A 60 -4.74 3.91 1.90
N ALA A 61 -4.65 4.44 0.68
CA ALA A 61 -5.13 5.77 0.35
C ALA A 61 -5.97 5.72 -0.95
N PRO A 62 -6.88 6.69 -1.16
CA PRO A 62 -7.64 6.79 -2.40
C PRO A 62 -6.72 6.86 -3.61
N GLN A 63 -6.90 5.95 -4.55
CA GLN A 63 -6.06 5.89 -5.74
C GLN A 63 -6.93 5.76 -6.99
N ASN A 64 -6.55 6.47 -8.05
CA ASN A 64 -7.26 6.36 -9.32
C ASN A 64 -7.16 4.90 -9.83
N PRO A 65 -8.28 4.25 -10.22
CA PRO A 65 -8.26 2.83 -10.58
C PRO A 65 -7.33 2.47 -11.74
N SER A 66 -7.19 3.36 -12.73
CA SER A 66 -6.29 3.12 -13.87
C SER A 66 -4.82 3.20 -13.47
N PHE A 67 -4.49 4.06 -12.51
CA PHE A 67 -3.14 4.18 -11.96
C PHE A 67 -2.81 2.98 -11.05
N ASN A 68 -3.70 2.66 -10.11
CA ASN A 68 -3.55 1.55 -9.17
C ASN A 68 -3.30 0.21 -9.89
N ARG A 69 -4.22 -0.15 -10.79
CA ARG A 69 -4.22 -1.46 -11.47
C ARG A 69 -3.21 -1.55 -12.61
N GLY A 70 -2.63 -0.42 -13.00
CA GLY A 70 -1.66 -0.30 -14.08
C GLY A 70 -0.28 0.02 -13.53
N LYS A 71 0.13 1.29 -13.68
CA LYS A 71 1.51 1.73 -13.41
C LYS A 71 1.96 1.51 -11.97
N TRP A 72 1.07 1.63 -11.00
CA TRP A 72 1.41 1.40 -9.60
C TRP A 72 1.72 -0.09 -9.35
N ARG A 73 0.81 -0.99 -9.74
CA ARG A 73 1.06 -2.44 -9.66
C ARG A 73 2.34 -2.87 -10.38
N ASP A 74 2.59 -2.33 -11.56
CA ASP A 74 3.81 -2.65 -12.33
C ASP A 74 5.07 -2.20 -11.57
N LEU A 75 5.05 -1.02 -10.94
CA LEU A 75 6.13 -0.51 -10.10
C LEU A 75 6.35 -1.37 -8.84
N GLU A 76 5.26 -1.76 -8.16
CA GLU A 76 5.34 -2.62 -6.97
C GLU A 76 6.01 -3.95 -7.29
N LYS A 77 5.66 -4.54 -8.43
CA LYS A 77 6.28 -5.77 -8.92
C LYS A 77 7.76 -5.56 -9.26
N GLU A 78 8.10 -4.49 -9.98
CA GLU A 78 9.49 -4.19 -10.34
C GLU A 78 10.38 -4.01 -9.10
N ILE A 79 9.88 -3.33 -8.07
CA ILE A 79 10.61 -3.17 -6.80
C ILE A 79 10.77 -4.52 -6.11
N ALA A 80 9.73 -5.37 -6.08
CA ALA A 80 9.83 -6.70 -5.50
C ALA A 80 10.88 -7.57 -6.19
N ASP A 81 10.89 -7.56 -7.54
CA ASP A 81 11.88 -8.29 -8.34
C ASP A 81 13.30 -7.75 -8.06
N LYS A 82 13.49 -6.42 -8.05
CA LYS A 82 14.78 -5.79 -7.72
C LYS A 82 15.27 -6.13 -6.32
N LEU A 83 14.40 -6.06 -5.32
CA LEU A 83 14.76 -6.37 -3.94
C LEU A 83 15.15 -7.85 -3.81
N SER A 84 14.41 -8.76 -4.44
CA SER A 84 14.73 -10.19 -4.47
C SER A 84 16.07 -10.48 -5.15
N ASP A 85 16.35 -9.81 -6.27
CA ASP A 85 17.55 -10.06 -7.08
C ASP A 85 18.81 -9.43 -6.48
N GLN A 86 18.70 -8.22 -5.92
CA GLN A 86 19.84 -7.40 -5.54
C GLN A 86 20.11 -7.39 -4.04
N CYS A 87 19.06 -7.53 -3.21
CA CYS A 87 19.14 -7.41 -1.75
C CYS A 87 19.20 -8.79 -1.08
N LYS A 88 20.21 -9.60 -1.41
CA LYS A 88 20.28 -10.99 -0.94
C LYS A 88 20.72 -11.13 0.52
N LEU A 89 21.17 -10.04 1.14
CA LEU A 89 21.53 -10.04 2.56
C LEU A 89 20.27 -10.03 3.44
N PRO A 90 20.11 -11.00 4.34
CA PRO A 90 18.92 -11.08 5.19
C PRO A 90 18.80 -9.84 6.08
N ASN A 91 17.57 -9.34 6.26
CA ASN A 91 17.24 -8.21 7.14
C ASN A 91 17.95 -6.89 6.79
N LYS A 92 18.25 -6.67 5.51
CA LYS A 92 18.93 -5.46 5.03
C LYS A 92 18.18 -4.71 3.92
N ALA A 93 16.92 -5.04 3.67
CA ALA A 93 16.06 -4.28 2.76
C ALA A 93 15.03 -3.46 3.56
N TYR A 94 14.84 -2.21 3.14
CA TYR A 94 13.90 -1.27 3.71
C TYR A 94 13.12 -0.63 2.56
N ILE A 95 11.81 -0.52 2.72
CA ILE A 95 10.92 0.18 1.80
C ILE A 95 10.14 1.22 2.60
N VAL A 96 9.94 2.40 2.00
CA VAL A 96 9.10 3.46 2.55
C VAL A 96 8.20 3.94 1.43
N THR A 97 6.90 3.77 1.61
CA THR A 97 5.88 4.28 0.70
C THR A 97 5.07 5.36 1.40
N GLY A 98 4.71 6.40 0.64
CA GLY A 98 3.90 7.47 1.15
C GLY A 98 3.08 8.14 0.06
N VAL A 99 2.27 9.09 0.51
CA VAL A 99 1.38 9.87 -0.36
C VAL A 99 1.54 11.36 -0.07
N VAL A 100 1.37 12.17 -1.10
CA VAL A 100 1.33 13.64 -0.98
C VAL A 100 -0.14 14.06 -0.97
N PRO A 101 -0.61 14.76 0.08
CA PRO A 101 -1.99 15.22 0.14
C PRO A 101 -2.41 16.01 -1.12
N GLY A 102 -3.64 15.79 -1.57
CA GLY A 102 -4.26 16.54 -2.65
C GLY A 102 -5.30 17.54 -2.14
N THR A 103 -6.08 18.08 -3.06
CA THR A 103 -7.09 19.12 -2.77
C THR A 103 -8.51 18.59 -2.63
N LYS A 104 -8.75 17.32 -2.97
CA LYS A 104 -10.06 16.67 -2.92
C LYS A 104 -10.14 15.71 -1.75
N ASN A 105 -11.35 15.46 -1.26
CA ASN A 105 -11.61 14.46 -0.23
C ASN A 105 -12.76 13.54 -0.69
N LEU A 106 -12.64 12.24 -0.45
CA LEU A 106 -13.75 11.30 -0.54
C LEU A 106 -14.70 11.52 0.64
N ASN A 107 -15.99 11.68 0.34
CA ASN A 107 -17.05 11.86 1.33
C ASN A 107 -16.73 12.92 2.40
N ASN A 108 -15.95 13.96 2.05
CA ASN A 108 -15.45 15.01 2.94
C ASN A 108 -14.61 14.52 4.14
N ARG A 109 -14.08 13.30 4.09
CA ARG A 109 -13.36 12.67 5.21
C ARG A 109 -11.95 12.22 4.85
N VAL A 110 -11.78 11.55 3.71
CA VAL A 110 -10.51 10.93 3.34
C VAL A 110 -9.85 11.73 2.23
N ASN A 111 -8.65 12.26 2.47
CA ASN A 111 -7.94 13.02 1.44
C ASN A 111 -7.61 12.14 0.24
N VAL A 112 -7.89 12.65 -0.96
CA VAL A 112 -7.45 12.06 -2.22
C VAL A 112 -6.05 12.62 -2.51
N PRO A 113 -5.00 11.79 -2.45
CA PRO A 113 -3.64 12.23 -2.71
C PRO A 113 -3.46 12.76 -4.13
N SER A 114 -2.52 13.68 -4.29
CA SER A 114 -2.06 14.13 -5.60
C SER A 114 -1.00 13.19 -6.18
N HIS A 115 -0.18 12.56 -5.32
CA HIS A 115 0.93 11.70 -5.72
C HIS A 115 1.10 10.54 -4.75
N PHE A 116 1.56 9.42 -5.28
CA PHE A 116 2.11 8.30 -4.54
C PHE A 116 3.61 8.26 -4.82
N TRP A 117 4.39 7.89 -3.82
CA TRP A 117 5.83 7.72 -3.95
C TRP A 117 6.27 6.53 -3.10
N THR A 118 7.35 5.90 -3.54
CA THR A 118 8.01 4.82 -2.80
C THR A 118 9.50 4.98 -2.97
N ALA A 119 10.25 4.64 -1.93
CA ALA A 119 11.70 4.64 -1.92
C ALA A 119 12.16 3.36 -1.24
N TYR A 120 13.27 2.80 -1.68
CA TYR A 120 13.83 1.61 -1.06
C TYR A 120 15.34 1.71 -0.87
N CYS A 121 15.84 1.00 0.14
CA CYS A 121 17.24 0.92 0.45
C CYS A 121 17.61 -0.52 0.81
N CYS A 122 18.70 -1.03 0.25
CA CYS A 122 19.25 -2.28 0.73
C CYS A 122 20.77 -2.38 0.56
N LEU A 123 21.36 -3.43 1.12
CA LEU A 123 22.75 -3.81 0.86
C LEU A 123 22.82 -4.90 -0.20
N ASP A 124 23.70 -4.70 -1.19
CA ASP A 124 24.09 -5.73 -2.14
C ASP A 124 25.03 -6.78 -1.50
N ASN A 125 25.40 -7.81 -2.25
CA ASN A 125 26.31 -8.87 -1.79
C ASN A 125 27.72 -8.38 -1.43
N SER A 126 28.08 -7.16 -1.82
CA SER A 126 29.37 -6.52 -1.56
C SER A 126 29.27 -5.48 -0.44
N ASN A 127 28.15 -5.42 0.30
CA ASN A 127 27.83 -4.43 1.33
C ASN A 127 27.77 -2.98 0.82
N ASN A 128 27.51 -2.75 -0.47
CA ASN A 128 27.21 -1.42 -0.98
C ASN A 128 25.72 -1.09 -0.82
N PHE A 129 25.42 0.17 -0.55
CA PHE A 129 24.04 0.64 -0.52
C PHE A 129 23.48 0.75 -1.93
N LEU A 130 22.33 0.11 -2.15
CA LEU A 130 21.45 0.34 -3.28
C LEU A 130 20.29 1.21 -2.79
N PHE A 131 20.15 2.40 -3.36
CA PHE A 131 19.11 3.36 -3.04
C PHE A 131 18.40 3.77 -4.33
N SER A 132 17.07 3.82 -4.29
CA SER A 132 16.25 4.35 -5.37
C SER A 132 14.97 4.98 -4.85
#